data_AF-A0A915APE7-F1
#
_entry.id   AF-A0A915APE7-F1
#
_cell.length_a   1.000
_cell.length_b   1.000
_cell.length_c   1.000
_cell.angle_alpha   90.00
_cell.angle_beta   90.00
_cell.angle_gamma   90.00
#
_symmetry.space_group_name_H-M   'P 1'
#
loop_
_entity.id
_entity.type
_entity.pdbx_description
1 polymer ?
#
loop_
_entity_poly.entity_id
_entity_poly.type
_entity_poly.pdbx_seq_one_letter_code
_entity_poly.pdbx_strand_id
1 'polypeptide(L)'
;SGECAMVQCCSLCLFDSMFGSRRGKGKDGESIRIRGRDKDGIHRVIDGGHYAEPSCASQPQTSRTSVIEQEPVGRMSDEQVNDAFHELLKQMNIKGEKLEALLADRDMEKKRRMVSQSQRLNMSGRDASKSPQDFVHRMERALQPGEGHTSMLRDLLKDLKVHLSVQKVNYIKEFADQGGIHMLFRIMESLIEMLRRTDSTDHDEEGVALLYDSVKCLKSIVNTWPGMFECFKKESKMFACLVGALSVAASKPTFDYWYSLRFETLNLLTVVAFINDDQFEVQGRDMLLEELTKESQRTKCERFWCIVSCLKKTNKLDVVKKALMLVNIILDVRDPDDTSTEEGKAMAEEAWQMRMHWRSEFMRAGMYQCVDFLEHCTAEAVKAQYDTFCHNKEADFAELVGRFEQMLVGFFCFCRRLS
;
A
#
# COMPACT_ATOMS: atom_id res chain seq x y z
N SER A 1 -13.33 19.87 -7.66
CA SER A 1 -12.17 19.72 -8.58
C SER A 1 -10.81 19.58 -7.86
N GLY A 2 -10.77 19.14 -6.59
CA GLY A 2 -9.51 18.91 -5.85
C GLY A 2 -9.18 17.43 -5.57
N GLU A 3 -10.08 16.49 -5.84
CA GLU A 3 -9.93 15.07 -5.49
C GLU A 3 -9.00 14.28 -6.44
N CYS A 4 -8.81 14.76 -7.68
CA CYS A 4 -8.00 14.06 -8.68
C CYS A 4 -6.48 14.25 -8.48
N ALA A 5 -6.07 15.38 -7.89
CA ALA A 5 -4.65 15.77 -7.81
C ALA A 5 -3.85 14.99 -6.76
N MET A 6 -4.46 14.54 -5.65
CA MET A 6 -3.74 13.79 -4.61
C MET A 6 -3.59 12.29 -4.94
N VAL A 7 -4.58 11.68 -5.62
CA VAL A 7 -4.50 10.28 -6.09
C VAL A 7 -3.44 10.14 -7.20
N GLN A 8 -3.31 11.15 -8.08
CA GLN A 8 -2.23 11.20 -9.08
C GLN A 8 -0.83 11.25 -8.45
N CYS A 9 -0.68 11.90 -7.29
CA CYS A 9 0.62 12.06 -6.62
C CYS A 9 1.19 10.72 -6.10
N CYS A 10 0.33 9.78 -5.67
CA CYS A 10 0.77 8.43 -5.28
C CYS A 10 1.22 7.56 -6.48
N SER A 11 0.59 7.71 -7.65
CA SER A 11 1.01 6.99 -8.87
C SER A 11 2.28 7.59 -9.50
N LEU A 12 2.51 8.89 -9.37
CA LEU A 12 3.69 9.58 -9.92
C LEU A 12 5.00 9.14 -9.24
N CYS A 13 5.02 8.98 -7.91
CA CYS A 13 6.22 8.55 -7.17
C CYS A 13 6.70 7.13 -7.51
N LEU A 14 5.80 6.23 -7.94
CA LEU A 14 6.14 4.84 -8.30
C LEU A 14 6.71 4.71 -9.71
N PHE A 15 6.39 5.63 -10.63
CA PHE A 15 6.84 5.55 -12.02
C PHE A 15 8.24 6.14 -12.23
N ASP A 16 8.58 7.25 -11.56
CA ASP A 16 9.90 7.88 -11.68
C ASP A 16 11.03 7.02 -11.11
N SER A 17 10.72 6.12 -10.17
CA SER A 17 11.68 5.15 -9.62
C SER A 17 12.03 4.01 -10.60
N MET A 18 11.21 3.72 -11.60
CA MET A 18 11.43 2.60 -12.53
C MET A 18 12.06 3.02 -13.87
N PHE A 19 11.91 4.28 -14.28
CA PHE A 19 12.34 4.75 -15.61
C PHE A 19 13.17 6.03 -15.58
N GLY A 20 14.07 6.15 -14.60
CA GLY A 20 14.97 7.28 -14.43
C GLY A 20 15.55 7.82 -15.75
N SER A 21 15.27 9.09 -16.00
CA SER A 21 15.75 9.90 -17.12
C SER A 21 17.28 9.94 -17.14
N ARG A 22 17.92 9.22 -18.07
CA ARG A 22 19.31 9.52 -18.45
C ARG A 22 19.32 10.80 -19.28
N ARG A 23 19.41 11.95 -18.62
CA ARG A 23 19.90 13.19 -19.24
C ARG A 23 21.30 12.92 -19.78
N GLY A 24 21.49 13.20 -21.06
CA GLY A 24 22.74 12.97 -21.78
C GLY A 24 23.93 13.70 -21.16
N LYS A 25 25.08 13.03 -21.14
CA LYS A 25 26.38 13.68 -21.09
C LYS A 25 27.18 13.26 -22.33
N GLY A 26 27.80 14.26 -22.93
CA GLY A 26 28.39 14.24 -24.25
C GLY A 26 29.54 13.26 -24.44
N LYS A 27 29.83 13.07 -25.72
CA LYS A 27 31.04 12.48 -26.28
C LYS A 27 32.26 13.17 -25.68
N ASP A 28 33.24 12.38 -25.27
CA ASP A 28 34.64 12.53 -25.62
C ASP A 28 35.27 11.14 -25.58
N GLY A 29 35.97 10.79 -26.65
CA GLY A 29 36.48 9.45 -26.87
C GLY A 29 37.91 9.28 -26.38
N GLU A 30 38.28 8.05 -26.07
CA GLU A 30 39.59 7.53 -26.44
C GLU A 30 39.57 5.99 -26.49
N SER A 31 40.11 5.45 -27.58
CA SER A 31 40.21 4.02 -27.87
C SER A 31 41.44 3.44 -27.19
N ILE A 32 41.31 2.33 -26.45
CA ILE A 32 42.44 1.40 -26.24
C ILE A 32 41.94 -0.04 -26.38
N ARG A 33 42.31 -0.66 -27.51
CA ARG A 33 42.34 -2.12 -27.72
C ARG A 33 43.55 -2.69 -26.97
N ILE A 34 43.36 -3.77 -26.20
CA ILE A 34 44.44 -4.73 -25.95
C ILE A 34 43.93 -6.16 -26.18
N ARG A 35 44.70 -6.87 -27.00
CA ARG A 35 44.58 -8.24 -27.49
C ARG A 35 44.99 -9.24 -26.41
N GLY A 36 44.23 -10.34 -26.31
CA GLY A 36 44.66 -11.74 -26.38
C GLY A 36 45.59 -12.33 -25.31
N ARG A 37 45.18 -13.47 -24.75
CA ARG A 37 46.05 -14.64 -24.60
C ARG A 37 45.24 -15.93 -24.38
N ASP A 38 45.42 -16.89 -25.30
CA ASP A 38 45.08 -18.30 -25.16
C ASP A 38 45.96 -18.99 -24.11
N LYS A 39 45.47 -20.12 -23.55
CA LYS A 39 46.18 -21.40 -23.42
C LYS A 39 45.30 -22.50 -22.81
N ASP A 40 45.20 -23.61 -23.56
CA ASP A 40 45.31 -25.04 -23.18
C ASP A 40 44.81 -25.45 -21.78
N GLY A 41 43.96 -26.47 -21.57
CA GLY A 41 43.67 -27.70 -22.29
C GLY A 41 43.50 -28.81 -21.22
N ILE A 42 42.55 -29.74 -21.40
CA ILE A 42 42.65 -31.18 -21.12
C ILE A 42 41.27 -31.83 -21.29
N HIS A 43 41.30 -32.87 -22.11
CA HIS A 43 40.26 -33.78 -22.54
C HIS A 43 40.07 -34.89 -21.49
N ARG A 44 38.83 -35.31 -21.18
CA ARG A 44 38.53 -36.72 -20.88
C ARG A 44 37.18 -37.12 -21.46
N VAL A 45 37.26 -38.13 -22.31
CA VAL A 45 36.23 -38.89 -23.00
C VAL A 45 35.84 -40.08 -22.12
N ILE A 46 34.54 -40.38 -21.97
CA ILE A 46 34.02 -41.73 -21.75
C ILE A 46 32.75 -41.90 -22.59
N ASP A 47 32.86 -42.76 -23.60
CA ASP A 47 31.82 -43.43 -24.42
C ASP A 47 31.10 -44.46 -23.52
N GLY A 48 29.80 -44.76 -23.55
CA GLY A 48 28.92 -45.12 -24.67
C GLY A 48 28.19 -46.42 -24.26
N GLY A 49 26.86 -46.51 -24.44
CA GLY A 49 26.09 -47.72 -24.11
C GLY A 49 24.57 -47.61 -24.32
N HIS A 50 24.13 -47.98 -25.52
CA HIS A 50 22.72 -48.25 -25.88
C HIS A 50 22.20 -49.52 -25.18
N TYR A 51 20.91 -49.60 -24.81
CA TYR A 51 20.01 -50.74 -25.08
C TYR A 51 18.52 -50.40 -24.77
N ALA A 52 17.70 -50.54 -25.82
CA ALA A 52 16.31 -51.03 -25.92
C ALA A 52 15.14 -50.49 -25.05
N GLU A 53 14.08 -50.06 -25.76
CA GLU A 53 12.68 -49.93 -25.31
C GLU A 53 12.07 -51.27 -24.83
N PRO A 54 10.99 -51.20 -24.02
CA PRO A 54 9.70 -51.62 -24.57
C PRO A 54 8.51 -50.71 -24.23
N SER A 55 7.47 -50.87 -25.04
CA SER A 55 6.24 -50.08 -25.18
C SER A 55 5.12 -50.42 -24.17
N CYS A 56 4.23 -49.42 -23.99
CA CYS A 56 2.79 -49.49 -23.72
C CYS A 56 2.30 -49.55 -22.24
N ALA A 57 1.69 -48.46 -21.75
CA ALA A 57 0.22 -48.27 -21.72
C ALA A 57 -0.25 -47.32 -20.58
N SER A 58 -1.05 -46.33 -20.98
CA SER A 58 -2.17 -45.72 -20.22
C SER A 58 -1.89 -44.77 -19.04
N GLN A 59 -1.93 -43.45 -19.30
CA GLN A 59 -2.33 -42.45 -18.31
C GLN A 59 -3.42 -41.51 -18.87
N PRO A 60 -4.33 -40.98 -18.02
CA PRO A 60 -5.54 -40.31 -18.45
C PRO A 60 -5.27 -38.89 -18.95
N GLN A 61 -6.04 -38.49 -19.97
CA GLN A 61 -5.99 -37.16 -20.56
C GLN A 61 -6.32 -36.07 -19.54
N THR A 62 -5.31 -35.26 -19.19
CA THR A 62 -5.54 -33.94 -18.60
C THR A 62 -5.71 -32.94 -19.74
N SER A 63 -6.81 -32.20 -19.67
CA SER A 63 -7.24 -31.20 -20.63
C SER A 63 -6.13 -30.21 -20.94
N ARG A 64 -5.73 -30.14 -22.22
CA ARG A 64 -4.86 -29.08 -22.76
C ARG A 64 -5.55 -27.74 -22.54
N THR A 65 -5.09 -26.97 -21.56
CA THR A 65 -5.34 -25.53 -21.51
C THR A 65 -4.73 -24.91 -22.76
N SER A 66 -5.55 -24.21 -23.55
CA SER A 66 -5.16 -23.57 -24.81
C SER A 66 -4.01 -22.59 -24.60
N VAL A 67 -2.85 -22.92 -25.17
CA VAL A 67 -1.69 -22.03 -25.26
C VAL A 67 -2.04 -20.91 -26.24
N ILE A 68 -2.32 -19.70 -25.75
CA ILE A 68 -2.38 -18.52 -26.60
C ILE A 68 -0.94 -18.16 -26.97
N GLU A 69 -0.47 -18.63 -28.13
CA GLU A 69 0.75 -18.10 -28.75
C GLU A 69 0.51 -16.61 -29.07
N GLN A 70 1.17 -15.72 -28.34
CA GLN A 70 1.15 -14.29 -28.67
C GLN A 70 1.91 -14.08 -29.99
N GLU A 71 1.25 -13.46 -30.98
CA GLU A 71 1.93 -13.14 -32.23
C GLU A 71 3.15 -12.25 -32.00
N PRO A 72 4.28 -12.51 -32.70
CA PRO A 72 5.44 -11.63 -32.67
C PRO A 72 5.05 -10.20 -33.09
N VAL A 73 5.39 -9.18 -32.30
CA VAL A 73 5.00 -7.77 -32.57
C VAL A 73 5.39 -7.28 -33.97
N GLY A 74 6.44 -7.83 -34.57
CA GLY A 74 6.85 -7.52 -35.94
C GLY A 74 5.85 -7.94 -37.02
N ARG A 75 4.83 -8.75 -36.69
CA ARG A 75 3.77 -9.20 -37.61
C ARG A 75 2.42 -8.51 -37.35
N MET A 76 2.29 -7.77 -36.25
CA MET A 76 1.06 -7.08 -35.87
C MET A 76 0.85 -5.83 -36.72
N SER A 77 -0.40 -5.56 -37.14
CA SER A 77 -0.81 -4.29 -37.73
C SER A 77 -0.71 -3.13 -36.73
N ASP A 78 -0.73 -1.88 -37.19
CA ASP A 78 -0.71 -0.72 -36.29
C ASP A 78 -1.92 -0.69 -35.34
N GLU A 79 -3.08 -1.15 -35.81
CA GLU A 79 -4.29 -1.29 -34.99
C GLU A 79 -4.10 -2.34 -33.89
N GLN A 80 -3.63 -3.54 -34.25
CA GLN A 80 -3.34 -4.60 -33.29
C GLN A 80 -2.29 -4.19 -32.25
N VAL A 81 -1.26 -3.42 -32.67
CA VAL A 81 -0.27 -2.87 -31.74
C VAL A 81 -0.89 -1.85 -30.81
N ASN A 82 -1.77 -0.97 -31.30
CA ASN A 82 -2.48 -0.01 -30.45
C ASN A 82 -3.38 -0.72 -29.44
N ASP A 83 -4.07 -1.78 -29.81
CA ASP A 83 -4.89 -2.58 -28.90
C ASP A 83 -4.04 -3.28 -27.83
N ALA A 84 -2.96 -3.95 -28.24
CA ALA A 84 -2.04 -4.59 -27.30
C ALA A 84 -1.31 -3.58 -26.41
N PHE A 85 -1.05 -2.38 -26.92
CA PHE A 85 -0.48 -1.29 -26.16
C PHE A 85 -1.47 -0.74 -25.14
N HIS A 86 -2.73 -0.55 -25.53
CA HIS A 86 -3.80 -0.14 -24.61
C HIS A 86 -3.99 -1.17 -23.49
N GLU A 87 -4.01 -2.47 -23.83
CA GLU A 87 -4.08 -3.56 -22.85
C GLU A 87 -2.85 -3.61 -21.94
N LEU A 88 -1.64 -3.35 -22.48
CA LEU A 88 -0.43 -3.21 -21.68
C LEU A 88 -0.54 -2.07 -20.65
N LEU A 89 -1.01 -0.89 -21.07
CA LEU A 89 -1.17 0.26 -20.16
C LEU A 89 -2.16 -0.03 -19.03
N LYS A 90 -3.26 -0.73 -19.35
CA LYS A 90 -4.22 -1.22 -18.34
C LYS A 90 -3.55 -2.19 -17.36
N GLN A 91 -2.80 -3.16 -17.88
CA GLN A 91 -2.08 -4.14 -17.05
C GLN A 91 -0.98 -3.51 -16.17
N MET A 92 -0.46 -2.35 -16.55
CA MET A 92 0.51 -1.56 -15.76
C MET A 92 -0.16 -0.55 -14.80
N ASN A 93 -1.50 -0.57 -14.68
CA ASN A 93 -2.27 0.34 -13.85
C ASN A 93 -2.04 1.84 -14.17
N ILE A 94 -1.84 2.18 -15.45
CA ILE A 94 -1.71 3.58 -15.90
C ILE A 94 -3.12 4.15 -16.16
N LYS A 95 -3.45 5.30 -15.55
CA LYS A 95 -4.77 5.95 -15.63
C LYS A 95 -4.67 7.46 -15.91
N GLY A 96 -5.82 8.08 -16.24
CA GLY A 96 -6.00 9.53 -16.32
C GLY A 96 -5.24 10.19 -17.48
N GLU A 97 -4.86 11.45 -17.32
CA GLU A 97 -4.17 12.25 -18.37
C GLU A 97 -2.94 11.56 -18.95
N LYS A 98 -2.22 10.77 -18.14
CA LYS A 98 -1.06 10.01 -18.59
C LYS A 98 -1.43 8.86 -19.53
N LEU A 99 -2.55 8.17 -19.25
CA LEU A 99 -3.08 7.14 -20.16
C LEU A 99 -3.45 7.80 -21.49
N GLU A 100 -4.20 8.90 -21.45
CA GLU A 100 -4.63 9.63 -22.65
C GLU A 100 -3.42 10.14 -23.46
N ALA A 101 -2.42 10.73 -22.80
CA ALA A 101 -1.21 11.20 -23.46
C ALA A 101 -0.42 10.08 -24.13
N LEU A 102 -0.33 8.89 -23.51
CA LEU A 102 0.35 7.73 -24.08
C LEU A 102 -0.45 7.11 -25.24
N LEU A 103 -1.78 7.09 -25.15
CA LEU A 103 -2.64 6.59 -26.23
C LEU A 103 -2.61 7.52 -27.45
N ALA A 104 -2.63 8.84 -27.22
CA ALA A 104 -2.54 9.88 -28.25
C ALA A 104 -1.17 9.95 -28.95
N ASP A 105 -0.13 9.30 -28.40
CA ASP A 105 1.21 9.26 -28.99
C ASP A 105 1.16 8.65 -30.41
N ARG A 106 1.66 9.40 -31.39
CA ARG A 106 1.67 9.02 -32.81
C ARG A 106 2.91 8.20 -33.19
N ASP A 107 3.87 8.03 -32.29
CA ASP A 107 5.07 7.22 -32.52
C ASP A 107 4.75 5.72 -32.38
N MET A 108 4.39 5.09 -33.52
CA MET A 108 4.10 3.66 -33.58
C MET A 108 5.33 2.79 -33.30
N GLU A 109 6.55 3.25 -33.60
CA GLU A 109 7.76 2.47 -33.34
C GLU A 109 8.05 2.40 -31.83
N LYS A 110 7.80 3.49 -31.11
CA LYS A 110 7.82 3.49 -29.64
C LYS A 110 6.79 2.53 -29.05
N LYS A 111 5.54 2.55 -29.53
CA LYS A 111 4.49 1.62 -29.08
C LYS A 111 4.87 0.16 -29.35
N ARG A 112 5.37 -0.14 -30.56
CA ARG A 112 5.88 -1.48 -30.94
C ARG A 112 7.01 -1.93 -30.02
N ARG A 113 7.97 -1.07 -29.71
CA ARG A 113 9.06 -1.37 -28.77
C ARG A 113 8.52 -1.68 -27.36
N MET A 114 7.57 -0.90 -26.86
CA MET A 114 6.97 -1.11 -25.53
C MET A 114 6.19 -2.43 -25.44
N VAL A 115 5.36 -2.75 -26.44
CA VAL A 115 4.65 -4.03 -26.51
C VAL A 115 5.63 -5.19 -26.61
N SER A 116 6.64 -5.08 -27.48
CA SER A 116 7.68 -6.12 -27.66
C SER A 116 8.47 -6.35 -26.38
N GLN A 117 8.87 -5.28 -25.69
CA GLN A 117 9.57 -5.37 -24.43
C GLN A 117 8.70 -6.02 -23.35
N SER A 118 7.41 -5.66 -23.27
CA SER A 118 6.50 -6.33 -22.34
C SER A 118 6.35 -7.82 -22.64
N GLN A 119 6.14 -8.20 -23.90
CA GLN A 119 6.05 -9.61 -24.29
C GLN A 119 7.33 -10.36 -23.89
N ARG A 120 8.51 -9.79 -24.15
CA ARG A 120 9.79 -10.39 -23.74
C ARG A 120 9.91 -10.55 -22.22
N LEU A 121 9.51 -9.54 -21.45
CA LEU A 121 9.52 -9.58 -19.99
C LEU A 121 8.55 -10.65 -19.45
N ASN A 122 7.35 -10.78 -20.04
CA ASN A 122 6.39 -11.84 -19.67
C ASN A 122 6.92 -13.24 -20.02
N MET A 123 7.66 -13.39 -21.13
CA MET A 123 8.29 -14.66 -21.51
C MET A 123 9.44 -15.04 -20.58
N SER A 124 10.26 -14.08 -20.14
CA SER A 124 11.27 -14.29 -19.09
C SER A 124 10.67 -14.49 -17.69
N GLY A 125 9.39 -14.14 -17.51
CA GLY A 125 8.61 -14.35 -16.28
C GLY A 125 7.96 -15.73 -16.16
N ARG A 126 8.12 -16.62 -17.16
CA ARG A 126 7.67 -18.03 -17.09
C ARG A 126 8.59 -18.92 -16.25
N ASP A 127 9.15 -18.36 -15.18
CA ASP A 127 9.80 -19.14 -14.15
C ASP A 127 8.71 -19.74 -13.27
N ALA A 128 8.49 -21.06 -13.35
CA ALA A 128 7.46 -21.74 -12.57
C ALA A 128 7.61 -21.48 -11.06
N SER A 129 8.85 -21.22 -10.60
CA SER A 129 9.18 -20.87 -9.20
C SER A 129 8.78 -19.44 -8.79
N LYS A 130 8.13 -18.69 -9.69
CA LYS A 130 7.58 -17.35 -9.43
C LYS A 130 6.13 -17.23 -9.89
N SER A 131 5.46 -18.37 -10.07
CA SER A 131 4.01 -18.37 -10.25
C SER A 131 3.32 -17.92 -8.97
N PRO A 132 2.10 -17.34 -9.04
CA PRO A 132 1.33 -17.04 -7.85
C PRO A 132 1.16 -18.26 -6.93
N GLN A 133 0.98 -19.44 -7.52
CA GLN A 133 0.85 -20.70 -6.80
C GLN A 133 2.10 -21.06 -6.03
N ASP A 134 3.27 -20.94 -6.63
CA ASP A 134 4.53 -21.24 -5.95
C ASP A 134 4.73 -20.34 -4.73
N PHE A 135 4.48 -19.03 -4.87
CA PHE A 135 4.56 -18.10 -3.74
C PHE A 135 3.58 -18.49 -2.62
N VAL A 136 2.35 -18.89 -2.94
CA VAL A 136 1.38 -19.36 -1.94
C VAL A 136 1.92 -20.59 -1.19
N HIS A 137 2.41 -21.61 -1.90
CA HIS A 137 2.98 -22.80 -1.28
C HIS A 137 4.24 -22.51 -0.45
N ARG A 138 5.06 -21.54 -0.86
CA ARG A 138 6.22 -21.08 -0.06
C ARG A 138 5.77 -20.34 1.20
N MET A 139 4.74 -19.49 1.11
CA MET A 139 4.16 -18.81 2.29
C MET A 139 3.57 -19.81 3.29
N GLU A 140 2.84 -20.82 2.82
CA GLU A 140 2.31 -21.88 3.69
C GLU A 140 3.42 -22.64 4.41
N ARG A 141 4.50 -23.00 3.70
CA ARG A 141 5.67 -23.67 4.30
C ARG A 141 6.39 -22.77 5.31
N ALA A 142 6.56 -21.48 5.01
CA ALA A 142 7.22 -20.53 5.90
C ALA A 142 6.43 -20.28 7.21
N LEU A 143 5.12 -20.49 7.21
CA LEU A 143 4.27 -20.40 8.40
C LEU A 143 4.24 -21.68 9.25
N GLN A 144 4.73 -22.81 8.72
CA GLN A 144 4.80 -24.04 9.49
C GLN A 144 5.95 -23.96 10.50
N PRO A 145 5.70 -24.25 11.80
CA PRO A 145 6.76 -24.25 12.80
C PRO A 145 7.82 -25.30 12.45
N GLY A 146 9.08 -24.89 12.40
CA GLY A 146 10.19 -25.79 12.08
C GLY A 146 11.55 -25.09 12.10
N GLU A 147 12.62 -25.90 12.06
CA GLU A 147 13.98 -25.38 11.93
C GLU A 147 14.15 -24.65 10.59
N GLY A 148 14.73 -23.45 10.61
CA GLY A 148 14.93 -22.64 9.39
C GLY A 148 13.70 -21.91 8.85
N HIS A 149 12.54 -21.93 9.54
CA HIS A 149 11.34 -21.23 9.08
C HIS A 149 11.57 -19.70 8.93
N THR A 150 12.27 -19.06 9.88
CA THR A 150 12.61 -17.62 9.81
C THR A 150 13.45 -17.29 8.58
N SER A 151 14.47 -18.11 8.27
CA SER A 151 15.28 -17.92 7.06
C SER A 151 14.47 -18.09 5.78
N MET A 152 13.58 -19.08 5.75
CA MET A 152 12.69 -19.30 4.62
C MET A 152 11.74 -18.12 4.41
N LEU A 153 11.18 -17.59 5.51
CA LEU A 153 10.31 -16.42 5.48
C LEU A 153 11.03 -15.17 4.98
N ARG A 154 12.28 -14.96 5.40
CA ARG A 154 13.12 -13.86 4.95
C ARG A 154 13.39 -13.90 3.45
N ASP A 155 13.83 -15.04 2.94
CA ASP A 155 14.13 -15.19 1.51
C ASP A 155 12.84 -15.07 0.68
N LEU A 156 11.74 -15.65 1.17
CA LEU A 156 10.42 -15.51 0.58
C LEU A 156 9.94 -14.07 0.50
N LEU A 157 9.95 -13.31 1.60
CA LEU A 157 9.45 -11.93 1.62
C LEU A 157 10.32 -11.00 0.78
N LYS A 158 11.64 -11.22 0.77
CA LYS A 158 12.56 -10.49 -0.12
C LYS A 158 12.20 -10.71 -1.59
N ASP A 159 11.97 -11.95 -2.00
CA ASP A 159 11.57 -12.29 -3.36
C ASP A 159 10.17 -11.75 -3.70
N LEU A 160 9.19 -11.99 -2.84
CA LEU A 160 7.80 -11.60 -3.03
C LEU A 160 7.65 -10.09 -3.16
N LYS A 161 8.32 -9.31 -2.30
CA LYS A 161 8.33 -7.85 -2.34
C LYS A 161 8.81 -7.32 -3.69
N VAL A 162 9.95 -7.82 -4.15
CA VAL A 162 10.51 -7.41 -5.45
C VAL A 162 9.57 -7.81 -6.57
N HIS A 163 9.04 -9.04 -6.52
CA HIS A 163 8.17 -9.56 -7.56
C HIS A 163 6.87 -8.76 -7.67
N LEU A 164 6.12 -8.61 -6.58
CA LEU A 164 4.86 -7.85 -6.55
C LEU A 164 5.02 -6.40 -6.99
N SER A 165 6.18 -5.77 -6.74
CA SER A 165 6.41 -4.37 -7.11
C SER A 165 6.48 -4.11 -8.63
N VAL A 166 6.73 -5.15 -9.43
CA VAL A 166 6.86 -5.06 -10.89
C VAL A 166 5.80 -5.86 -11.65
N GLN A 167 4.93 -6.60 -10.95
CA GLN A 167 3.93 -7.45 -11.59
C GLN A 167 2.72 -6.68 -12.09
N LYS A 168 2.09 -7.25 -13.13
CA LYS A 168 0.90 -6.72 -13.79
C LYS A 168 -0.38 -6.98 -12.99
N VAL A 169 -1.42 -6.21 -13.27
CA VAL A 169 -2.76 -6.34 -12.64
C VAL A 169 -3.30 -7.78 -12.67
N ASN A 170 -3.14 -8.51 -13.79
CA ASN A 170 -3.62 -9.90 -13.90
C ASN A 170 -2.87 -10.87 -12.97
N TYR A 171 -1.57 -10.66 -12.75
CA TYR A 171 -0.82 -11.47 -11.80
C TYR A 171 -1.35 -11.27 -10.38
N ILE A 172 -1.63 -10.01 -9.99
CA ILE A 172 -2.21 -9.72 -8.67
C ILE A 172 -3.58 -10.36 -8.52
N LYS A 173 -4.40 -10.34 -9.58
CA LYS A 173 -5.68 -11.07 -9.59
C LYS A 173 -5.49 -12.57 -9.36
N GLU A 174 -4.58 -13.20 -10.08
CA GLU A 174 -4.32 -14.64 -9.91
C GLU A 174 -3.76 -14.95 -8.51
N PHE A 175 -2.87 -14.11 -7.99
CA PHE A 175 -2.35 -14.23 -6.63
C PHE A 175 -3.44 -14.08 -5.56
N ALA A 176 -4.38 -13.16 -5.77
CA ALA A 176 -5.58 -13.02 -4.95
C ALA A 176 -6.47 -14.28 -5.00
N ASP A 177 -6.80 -14.75 -6.22
CA ASP A 177 -7.67 -15.91 -6.45
C ASP A 177 -7.11 -17.19 -5.79
N GLN A 178 -5.78 -17.29 -5.66
CA GLN A 178 -5.09 -18.40 -5.00
C GLN A 178 -4.90 -18.22 -3.49
N GLY A 179 -5.47 -17.17 -2.89
CA GLY A 179 -5.39 -16.92 -1.44
C GLY A 179 -4.08 -16.27 -0.97
N GLY A 180 -3.25 -15.77 -1.88
CA GLY A 180 -1.95 -15.18 -1.55
C GLY A 180 -2.05 -13.93 -0.65
N ILE A 181 -3.06 -13.09 -0.86
CA ILE A 181 -3.32 -11.91 0.00
C ILE A 181 -3.67 -12.36 1.43
N HIS A 182 -4.55 -13.35 1.57
CA HIS A 182 -4.92 -13.91 2.87
C HIS A 182 -3.72 -14.52 3.59
N MET A 183 -2.82 -15.19 2.84
CA MET A 183 -1.61 -15.75 3.42
C MET A 183 -0.61 -14.67 3.86
N LEU A 184 -0.49 -13.57 3.12
CA LEU A 184 0.29 -12.41 3.54
C LEU A 184 -0.24 -11.83 4.85
N PHE A 185 -1.56 -11.72 5.03
CA PHE A 185 -2.14 -11.28 6.30
C PHE A 185 -1.77 -12.21 7.46
N ARG A 186 -1.84 -13.53 7.25
CA ARG A 186 -1.42 -14.52 8.28
C ARG A 186 0.04 -14.37 8.67
N ILE A 187 0.93 -14.09 7.71
CA ILE A 187 2.34 -13.77 7.97
C ILE A 187 2.45 -12.50 8.82
N MET A 188 1.76 -11.43 8.45
CA MET A 188 1.77 -10.18 9.21
C MET A 188 1.25 -10.37 10.64
N GLU A 189 0.13 -11.08 10.83
CA GLU A 189 -0.43 -11.38 12.17
C GLU A 189 0.57 -12.17 13.02
N SER A 190 1.23 -13.17 12.45
CA SER A 190 2.26 -13.96 13.14
C SER A 190 3.46 -13.10 13.56
N LEU A 191 3.95 -12.23 12.67
CA LEU A 191 5.05 -11.31 12.97
C LEU A 191 4.68 -10.28 14.03
N ILE A 192 3.47 -9.71 13.96
CA ILE A 192 2.97 -8.75 14.94
C ILE A 192 2.87 -9.41 16.33
N GLU A 193 2.31 -10.63 16.40
CA GLU A 193 2.17 -11.35 17.66
C GLU A 193 3.55 -11.75 18.24
N MET A 194 4.50 -12.12 17.39
CA MET A 194 5.89 -12.36 17.81
C MET A 194 6.52 -11.09 18.39
N LEU A 195 6.46 -9.96 17.68
CA LEU A 195 7.04 -8.68 18.12
C LEU A 195 6.40 -8.13 19.40
N ARG A 196 5.13 -8.46 19.66
CA ARG A 196 4.44 -8.13 20.92
C ARG A 196 4.97 -8.91 22.13
N ARG A 197 5.39 -10.16 21.93
CA ARG A 197 5.83 -11.06 23.01
C ARG A 197 7.33 -10.94 23.30
N THR A 198 8.09 -10.43 22.35
CA THR A 198 9.54 -10.33 22.46
C THR A 198 9.96 -9.12 23.30
N ASP A 199 10.68 -9.38 24.40
CA ASP A 199 11.42 -8.36 25.17
C ASP A 199 12.89 -8.24 24.73
N SER A 200 13.34 -9.07 23.78
CA SER A 200 14.72 -9.12 23.26
C SER A 200 14.91 -8.22 22.03
N THR A 201 15.91 -7.33 22.08
CA THR A 201 16.19 -6.37 21.01
C THR A 201 16.69 -7.00 19.72
N ASP A 202 17.37 -8.15 19.77
CA ASP A 202 18.01 -8.76 18.59
C ASP A 202 16.98 -9.48 17.69
N HIS A 203 15.95 -10.09 18.29
CA HIS A 203 14.86 -10.71 17.54
C HIS A 203 13.87 -9.67 16.98
N ASP A 204 13.83 -8.47 17.57
CA ASP A 204 12.99 -7.38 17.11
C ASP A 204 13.46 -6.84 15.75
N GLU A 205 14.77 -6.70 15.48
CA GLU A 205 15.24 -6.12 14.21
C GLU A 205 14.84 -6.99 12.99
N GLU A 206 15.09 -8.30 13.05
CA GLU A 206 14.70 -9.21 11.97
C GLU A 206 13.17 -9.26 11.82
N GLY A 207 12.43 -9.39 12.92
CA GLY A 207 10.98 -9.39 12.90
C GLY A 207 10.39 -8.12 12.28
N VAL A 208 10.95 -6.96 12.62
CA VAL A 208 10.52 -5.67 12.06
C VAL A 208 10.85 -5.56 10.58
N ALA A 209 12.03 -6.02 10.15
CA ALA A 209 12.39 -6.03 8.74
C ALA A 209 11.41 -6.88 7.90
N LEU A 210 11.03 -8.07 8.41
CA LEU A 210 10.04 -8.93 7.76
C LEU A 210 8.65 -8.29 7.74
N LEU A 211 8.23 -7.64 8.82
CA LEU A 211 6.94 -6.96 8.87
C LEU A 211 6.92 -5.73 7.94
N TYR A 212 8.01 -4.96 7.88
CA TYR A 212 8.18 -3.86 6.95
C TYR A 212 8.07 -4.33 5.49
N ASP A 213 8.75 -5.42 5.14
CA ASP A 213 8.67 -6.01 3.81
C ASP A 213 7.25 -6.52 3.49
N SER A 214 6.55 -7.07 4.48
CA SER A 214 5.14 -7.47 4.34
C SER A 214 4.22 -6.27 4.07
N VAL A 215 4.42 -5.14 4.75
CA VAL A 215 3.70 -3.88 4.47
C VAL A 215 4.00 -3.38 3.04
N LYS A 216 5.24 -3.53 2.55
CA LYS A 216 5.61 -3.19 1.15
C LYS A 216 4.95 -4.11 0.12
N CYS A 217 4.84 -5.40 0.41
CA CYS A 217 4.07 -6.35 -0.41
C CYS A 217 2.61 -5.89 -0.49
N LEU A 218 1.99 -5.61 0.67
CA LEU A 218 0.61 -5.14 0.75
C LEU A 218 0.40 -3.83 -0.01
N LYS A 219 1.33 -2.87 0.10
CA LYS A 219 1.31 -1.63 -0.68
C LYS A 219 1.29 -1.88 -2.18
N SER A 220 2.06 -2.87 -2.65
CA SER A 220 2.09 -3.24 -4.07
C SER A 220 0.77 -3.86 -4.52
N ILE A 221 0.14 -4.67 -3.66
CA ILE A 221 -1.16 -5.30 -3.89
C ILE A 221 -2.27 -4.25 -3.99
N VAL A 222 -2.40 -3.37 -2.98
CA VAL A 222 -3.43 -2.31 -2.96
C VAL A 222 -3.21 -1.23 -4.04
N ASN A 223 -2.04 -1.20 -4.66
CA ASN A 223 -1.80 -0.35 -5.82
C ASN A 223 -2.42 -0.92 -7.11
N THR A 224 -3.27 -1.95 -7.02
CA THR A 224 -4.00 -2.52 -8.17
C THR A 224 -5.47 -2.70 -7.84
N TRP A 225 -6.33 -2.64 -8.86
CA TRP A 225 -7.77 -2.79 -8.69
C TRP A 225 -8.18 -4.16 -8.06
N PRO A 226 -7.68 -5.32 -8.52
CA PRO A 226 -7.99 -6.60 -7.88
C PRO A 226 -7.50 -6.69 -6.44
N GLY A 227 -6.31 -6.16 -6.15
CA GLY A 227 -5.77 -6.15 -4.79
C GLY A 227 -6.60 -5.28 -3.84
N MET A 228 -7.03 -4.11 -4.31
CA MET A 228 -7.97 -3.24 -3.59
C MET A 228 -9.30 -3.95 -3.30
N PHE A 229 -9.89 -4.57 -4.33
CA PHE A 229 -11.16 -5.27 -4.21
C PHE A 229 -11.12 -6.36 -3.13
N GLU A 230 -10.06 -7.16 -3.10
CA GLU A 230 -9.88 -8.16 -2.03
C GLU A 230 -9.59 -7.54 -0.66
N CYS A 231 -8.78 -6.48 -0.60
CA CYS A 231 -8.39 -5.88 0.67
C CYS A 231 -9.51 -5.10 1.36
N PHE A 232 -10.56 -4.69 0.62
CA PHE A 232 -11.71 -3.95 1.12
C PHE A 232 -12.98 -4.81 1.27
N LYS A 233 -12.84 -6.14 1.29
CA LYS A 233 -13.91 -7.04 1.75
C LYS A 233 -14.10 -6.93 3.26
N LYS A 234 -15.31 -7.19 3.74
CA LYS A 234 -15.64 -7.08 5.17
C LYS A 234 -14.79 -7.99 6.07
N GLU A 235 -14.43 -9.17 5.57
CA GLU A 235 -13.61 -10.16 6.28
C GLU A 235 -12.09 -9.94 6.16
N SER A 236 -11.66 -9.00 5.32
CA SER A 236 -10.25 -8.68 5.10
C SER A 236 -9.55 -8.31 6.41
N LYS A 237 -8.31 -8.77 6.57
CA LYS A 237 -7.45 -8.46 7.73
C LYS A 237 -6.50 -7.29 7.48
N MET A 238 -6.64 -6.58 6.36
CA MET A 238 -5.74 -5.48 5.99
C MET A 238 -5.62 -4.44 7.11
N PHE A 239 -6.74 -3.87 7.55
CA PHE A 239 -6.75 -2.83 8.57
C PHE A 239 -6.27 -3.35 9.93
N ALA A 240 -6.67 -4.56 10.32
CA ALA A 240 -6.20 -5.22 11.54
C ALA A 240 -4.66 -5.37 11.54
N CYS A 241 -4.08 -5.81 10.43
CA CYS A 241 -2.64 -5.97 10.26
C CYS A 241 -1.91 -4.62 10.31
N LEU A 242 -2.42 -3.59 9.62
CA LEU A 242 -1.81 -2.26 9.60
C LEU A 242 -1.89 -1.57 10.97
N VAL A 243 -3.04 -1.64 11.64
CA VAL A 243 -3.22 -1.11 12.99
C VAL A 243 -2.31 -1.86 13.98
N GLY A 244 -2.26 -3.19 13.90
CA GLY A 244 -1.38 -4.01 14.74
C GLY A 244 0.10 -3.71 14.53
N ALA A 245 0.53 -3.53 13.27
CA ALA A 245 1.90 -3.15 12.93
C ALA A 245 2.26 -1.75 13.48
N LEU A 246 1.35 -0.78 13.36
CA LEU A 246 1.57 0.55 13.93
C LEU A 246 1.59 0.51 15.46
N SER A 247 0.70 -0.26 16.08
CA SER A 247 0.58 -0.44 17.53
C SER A 247 1.85 -1.02 18.14
N VAL A 248 2.36 -2.13 17.60
CA VAL A 248 3.63 -2.72 18.07
C VAL A 248 4.82 -1.79 17.80
N ALA A 249 4.84 -1.11 16.66
CA ALA A 249 5.90 -0.15 16.39
C ALA A 249 5.85 1.06 17.33
N ALA A 250 4.65 1.50 17.74
CA ALA A 250 4.46 2.66 18.63
C ALA A 250 4.85 2.38 20.08
N SER A 251 4.86 1.11 20.52
CA SER A 251 5.27 0.70 21.88
C SER A 251 6.77 0.49 22.04
N LYS A 252 7.51 0.47 20.92
CA LYS A 252 8.92 0.11 20.90
C LYS A 252 9.86 1.34 20.84
N PRO A 253 11.16 1.17 21.18
CA PRO A 253 12.13 2.26 21.25
C PRO A 253 12.33 3.00 19.91
N THR A 254 12.96 4.16 19.97
CA THR A 254 13.14 5.08 18.83
C THR A 254 14.29 4.69 17.90
N PHE A 255 14.47 3.40 17.61
CA PHE A 255 15.44 2.93 16.61
C PHE A 255 14.93 3.18 15.17
N ASP A 256 15.85 3.32 14.22
CA ASP A 256 15.52 3.69 12.84
C ASP A 256 14.63 2.67 12.12
N TYR A 257 14.77 1.38 12.41
CA TYR A 257 13.94 0.33 11.80
C TYR A 257 12.47 0.42 12.29
N TRP A 258 12.24 0.77 13.55
CA TRP A 258 10.88 1.04 14.06
C TRP A 258 10.25 2.26 13.41
N TYR A 259 11.02 3.34 13.20
CA TYR A 259 10.52 4.50 12.46
C TYR A 259 10.21 4.19 11.00
N SER A 260 11.01 3.35 10.36
CA SER A 260 10.76 2.91 8.98
C SER A 260 9.42 2.15 8.88
N LEU A 261 9.15 1.27 9.85
CA LEU A 261 7.87 0.57 9.94
C LEU A 261 6.70 1.53 10.22
N ARG A 262 6.86 2.49 11.15
CA ARG A 262 5.84 3.52 11.43
C ARG A 262 5.52 4.33 10.17
N PHE A 263 6.56 4.81 9.48
CA PHE A 263 6.39 5.60 8.26
C PHE A 263 5.64 4.82 7.19
N GLU A 264 6.07 3.60 6.87
CA GLU A 264 5.45 2.85 5.78
C GLU A 264 4.02 2.44 6.11
N THR A 265 3.76 2.05 7.36
CA THR A 265 2.43 1.69 7.84
C THR A 265 1.49 2.89 7.83
N LEU A 266 1.92 4.05 8.36
CA LEU A 266 1.14 5.28 8.31
C LEU A 266 0.91 5.73 6.87
N ASN A 267 1.91 5.63 6.01
CA ASN A 267 1.77 5.98 4.60
C ASN A 267 0.69 5.14 3.92
N LEU A 268 0.67 3.83 4.17
CA LEU A 268 -0.38 2.97 3.62
C LEU A 268 -1.75 3.25 4.26
N LEU A 269 -1.83 3.38 5.59
CA LEU A 269 -3.05 3.73 6.31
C LEU A 269 -3.67 5.04 5.81
N THR A 270 -2.88 6.08 5.58
CA THR A 270 -3.39 7.35 5.02
C THR A 270 -4.03 7.17 3.65
N VAL A 271 -3.50 6.27 2.81
CA VAL A 271 -4.07 6.01 1.49
C VAL A 271 -5.36 5.21 1.62
N VAL A 272 -5.36 4.10 2.36
CA VAL A 272 -6.54 3.23 2.44
C VAL A 272 -7.67 3.82 3.27
N ALA A 273 -7.37 4.63 4.30
CA ALA A 273 -8.40 5.29 5.12
C ALA A 273 -9.12 6.42 4.39
N PHE A 274 -8.47 7.04 3.39
CA PHE A 274 -9.08 8.08 2.57
C PHE A 274 -10.09 7.51 1.55
N ILE A 275 -10.08 6.20 1.31
CA ILE A 275 -10.93 5.59 0.30
C ILE A 275 -12.35 5.46 0.84
N ASN A 276 -13.24 6.20 0.21
CA ASN A 276 -14.67 6.23 0.47
C ASN A 276 -15.40 6.08 -0.87
N ASP A 277 -15.47 4.85 -1.37
CA ASP A 277 -16.02 4.53 -2.68
C ASP A 277 -17.00 3.37 -2.56
N ASP A 278 -18.24 3.58 -3.02
CA ASP A 278 -19.37 2.67 -2.87
C ASP A 278 -19.19 1.33 -3.60
N GLN A 279 -18.19 1.24 -4.48
CA GLN A 279 -17.83 -0.02 -5.14
C GLN A 279 -17.16 -1.05 -4.20
N PHE A 280 -16.73 -0.63 -3.02
CA PHE A 280 -16.14 -1.51 -2.01
C PHE A 280 -17.16 -1.88 -0.92
N GLU A 281 -16.97 -3.04 -0.29
CA GLU A 281 -17.88 -3.51 0.77
C GLU A 281 -17.76 -2.70 2.07
N VAL A 282 -16.63 -2.02 2.27
CA VAL A 282 -16.35 -1.23 3.49
C VAL A 282 -15.74 0.13 3.14
N GLN A 283 -16.03 1.13 3.96
CA GLN A 283 -15.37 2.42 3.90
C GLN A 283 -14.07 2.40 4.70
N GLY A 284 -13.00 2.97 4.16
CA GLY A 284 -11.66 2.86 4.73
C GLY A 284 -11.53 3.48 6.12
N ARG A 285 -12.11 4.67 6.33
CA ARG A 285 -12.11 5.35 7.64
C ARG A 285 -12.86 4.54 8.70
N ASP A 286 -14.03 4.02 8.37
CA ASP A 286 -14.88 3.32 9.32
C ASP A 286 -14.24 2.01 9.76
N MET A 287 -13.68 1.25 8.81
CA MET A 287 -12.94 0.03 9.11
C MET A 287 -11.66 0.32 9.91
N LEU A 288 -10.95 1.42 9.62
CA LEU A 288 -9.81 1.87 10.43
C LEU A 288 -10.24 2.15 11.88
N LEU A 289 -11.34 2.88 12.09
CA LEU A 289 -11.84 3.21 13.43
C LEU A 289 -12.28 1.96 14.20
N GLU A 290 -12.91 1.00 13.53
CA GLU A 290 -13.27 -0.29 14.10
C GLU A 290 -12.03 -1.06 14.58
N GLU A 291 -11.02 -1.19 13.74
CA GLU A 291 -9.78 -1.91 14.07
C GLU A 291 -8.93 -1.19 15.11
N LEU A 292 -8.87 0.14 15.10
CA LEU A 292 -8.25 0.92 16.20
C LEU A 292 -8.95 0.65 17.53
N THR A 293 -10.28 0.56 17.53
CA THR A 293 -11.06 0.24 18.74
C THR A 293 -10.79 -1.18 19.24
N LYS A 294 -10.73 -2.17 18.35
CA LYS A 294 -10.36 -3.56 18.70
C LYS A 294 -8.94 -3.64 19.26
N GLU A 295 -7.99 -2.93 18.65
CA GLU A 295 -6.60 -2.91 19.12
C GLU A 295 -6.49 -2.23 20.48
N SER A 296 -7.24 -1.15 20.73
CA SER A 296 -7.26 -0.45 22.02
C SER A 296 -7.77 -1.34 23.15
N GLN A 297 -8.78 -2.17 22.88
CA GLN A 297 -9.29 -3.14 23.84
C GLN A 297 -8.25 -4.22 24.15
N ARG A 298 -7.48 -4.66 23.15
CA ARG A 298 -6.40 -5.63 23.30
C ARG A 298 -5.25 -5.07 24.15
N THR A 299 -4.78 -3.86 23.84
CA THR A 299 -3.63 -3.23 24.48
C THR A 299 -3.95 -2.48 25.76
N LYS A 300 -5.24 -2.29 26.06
CA LYS A 300 -5.76 -1.52 27.20
C LYS A 300 -5.24 -0.09 27.21
N CYS A 301 -5.20 0.55 26.04
CA CYS A 301 -4.88 1.97 25.88
C CYS A 301 -5.96 2.70 25.09
N GLU A 302 -5.83 4.02 24.97
CA GLU A 302 -6.71 4.84 24.11
C GLU A 302 -6.55 4.43 22.64
N ARG A 303 -7.64 4.33 21.87
CA ARG A 303 -7.58 3.78 20.49
C ARG A 303 -6.72 4.58 19.53
N PHE A 304 -6.58 5.89 19.74
CA PHE A 304 -5.72 6.75 18.93
C PHE A 304 -4.27 6.82 19.40
N TRP A 305 -3.92 6.15 20.51
CA TRP A 305 -2.59 6.25 21.11
C TRP A 305 -1.45 5.87 20.15
N CYS A 306 -1.63 4.84 19.31
CA CYS A 306 -0.57 4.41 18.39
C CYS A 306 -0.26 5.45 17.30
N ILE A 307 -1.27 6.20 16.85
CA ILE A 307 -1.13 7.33 15.93
C ILE A 307 -0.48 8.51 16.66
N VAL A 308 -1.00 8.85 17.84
CA VAL A 308 -0.51 9.99 18.65
C VAL A 308 0.94 9.80 19.10
N SER A 309 1.37 8.56 19.39
CA SER A 309 2.76 8.25 19.71
C SER A 309 3.73 8.67 18.59
N CYS A 310 3.26 8.69 17.34
CA CYS A 310 4.01 9.12 16.17
C CYS A 310 4.06 10.66 15.98
N LEU A 311 3.29 11.43 16.76
CA LEU A 311 3.31 12.90 16.78
C LEU A 311 4.28 13.49 17.81
N LYS A 312 4.77 12.66 18.74
CA LYS A 312 5.71 13.09 19.77
C LYS A 312 6.98 13.68 19.15
N LYS A 313 7.57 14.67 19.83
CA LYS A 313 8.78 15.38 19.39
C LYS A 313 9.87 14.40 18.95
N THR A 314 10.26 14.48 17.69
CA THR A 314 11.28 13.64 17.05
C THR A 314 11.92 14.36 15.87
N ASN A 315 13.09 13.90 15.44
CA ASN A 315 13.75 14.36 14.21
C ASN A 315 13.19 13.67 12.95
N LYS A 316 12.36 12.63 13.09
CA LYS A 316 11.71 11.92 11.96
C LYS A 316 10.40 12.61 11.57
N LEU A 317 10.53 13.80 10.98
CA LEU A 317 9.39 14.69 10.68
C LEU A 317 8.47 14.14 9.58
N ASP A 318 8.95 13.23 8.75
CA ASP A 318 8.17 12.49 7.77
C ASP A 318 7.14 11.56 8.42
N VAL A 319 7.48 10.92 9.53
CA VAL A 319 6.55 10.13 10.37
C VAL A 319 5.51 11.05 11.00
N VAL A 320 5.94 12.17 11.57
CA VAL A 320 5.03 13.18 12.16
C VAL A 320 4.03 13.68 11.13
N LYS A 321 4.51 14.03 9.93
CA LYS A 321 3.66 14.45 8.80
C LYS A 321 2.60 13.40 8.49
N LYS A 322 3.00 12.12 8.33
CA LYS A 322 2.08 11.04 7.97
C LYS A 322 1.07 10.74 9.08
N ALA A 323 1.48 10.81 10.34
CA ALA A 323 0.58 10.70 11.47
C ALA A 323 -0.46 11.82 11.48
N LEU A 324 -0.04 13.07 11.24
CA LEU A 324 -0.94 14.22 11.22
C LEU A 324 -1.88 14.21 10.00
N MET A 325 -1.40 13.75 8.85
CA MET A 325 -2.26 13.45 7.70
C MET A 325 -3.36 12.44 8.06
N LEU A 326 -3.03 11.37 8.78
CA LEU A 326 -4.01 10.36 9.20
C LEU A 326 -5.03 10.93 10.20
N VAL A 327 -4.58 11.78 11.13
CA VAL A 327 -5.48 12.54 12.02
C VAL A 327 -6.46 13.38 11.22
N ASN A 328 -5.97 14.15 10.24
CA ASN A 328 -6.82 14.98 9.39
C ASN A 328 -7.83 14.14 8.59
N ILE A 329 -7.43 12.99 8.05
CA ILE A 329 -8.33 12.09 7.32
C ILE A 329 -9.43 11.52 8.24
N ILE A 330 -9.08 11.12 9.46
CA ILE A 330 -10.07 10.62 10.43
C ILE A 330 -11.06 11.72 10.80
N LEU A 331 -10.60 12.97 10.95
CA LEU A 331 -11.43 14.12 11.31
C LEU A 331 -12.17 14.76 10.12
N ASP A 332 -11.88 14.34 8.88
CA ASP A 332 -12.54 14.83 7.67
C ASP A 332 -13.89 14.14 7.47
N VAL A 333 -14.81 14.38 8.41
CA VAL A 333 -16.22 13.96 8.29
C VAL A 333 -16.94 15.02 7.47
N ARG A 334 -17.31 14.67 6.23
CA ARG A 334 -17.97 15.59 5.31
C ARG A 334 -19.35 15.96 5.81
N ASP A 335 -19.67 17.23 5.73
CA ASP A 335 -21.04 17.71 5.87
C ASP A 335 -21.86 17.29 4.63
N PRO A 336 -23.18 17.10 4.77
CA PRO A 336 -24.05 16.78 3.65
C PRO A 336 -24.14 17.96 2.66
N ASP A 337 -24.35 17.63 1.38
CA ASP A 337 -24.40 18.62 0.30
C ASP A 337 -25.59 19.60 0.43
N ASP A 338 -26.69 19.19 1.07
CA ASP A 338 -27.89 20.00 1.26
C ASP A 338 -28.28 20.09 2.73
N THR A 339 -28.05 21.25 3.36
CA THR A 339 -28.44 21.56 4.74
C THR A 339 -29.77 22.32 4.84
N SER A 340 -30.50 22.47 3.74
CA SER A 340 -31.82 23.11 3.74
C SER A 340 -32.92 22.19 4.27
N THR A 341 -32.76 20.87 4.07
CA THR A 341 -33.66 19.83 4.56
C THR A 341 -33.41 19.51 6.03
N GLU A 342 -34.43 18.99 6.71
CA GLU A 342 -34.28 18.57 8.11
C GLU A 342 -33.31 17.38 8.26
N GLU A 343 -33.35 16.44 7.30
CA GLU A 343 -32.42 15.32 7.22
C GLU A 343 -30.98 15.80 7.03
N GLY A 344 -30.77 16.76 6.12
CA GLY A 344 -29.47 17.39 5.90
C GLY A 344 -28.93 18.13 7.11
N LYS A 345 -29.78 18.84 7.85
CA LYS A 345 -29.35 19.47 9.12
C LYS A 345 -28.96 18.44 10.16
N ALA A 346 -29.74 17.37 10.30
CA ALA A 346 -29.44 16.29 11.25
C ALA A 346 -28.11 15.59 10.91
N MET A 347 -27.86 15.33 9.62
CA MET A 347 -26.58 14.75 9.16
C MET A 347 -25.39 15.70 9.37
N ALA A 348 -25.55 17.00 9.10
CA ALA A 348 -24.50 17.98 9.39
C ALA A 348 -24.22 18.06 10.89
N GLU A 349 -25.27 17.97 11.71
CA GLU A 349 -25.13 17.90 13.16
C GLU A 349 -24.37 16.66 13.62
N GLU A 350 -24.72 15.48 13.11
CA GLU A 350 -24.01 14.24 13.42
C GLU A 350 -22.54 14.33 12.99
N ALA A 351 -22.26 14.80 11.78
CA ALA A 351 -20.90 14.98 11.28
C ALA A 351 -20.06 15.87 12.21
N TRP A 352 -20.59 17.04 12.58
CA TRP A 352 -19.93 17.94 13.53
C TRP A 352 -19.71 17.30 14.91
N GLN A 353 -20.72 16.60 15.45
CA GLN A 353 -20.61 15.90 16.74
C GLN A 353 -19.50 14.84 16.70
N MET A 354 -19.40 14.08 15.60
CA MET A 354 -18.33 13.10 15.39
C MET A 354 -16.95 13.76 15.34
N ARG A 355 -16.78 14.86 14.58
CA ARG A 355 -15.51 15.61 14.53
C ARG A 355 -15.09 16.10 15.92
N MET A 356 -16.02 16.69 16.68
CA MET A 356 -15.76 17.17 18.04
C MET A 356 -15.40 16.04 19.00
N HIS A 357 -16.11 14.91 18.91
CA HIS A 357 -15.88 13.73 19.74
C HIS A 357 -14.49 13.14 19.49
N TRP A 358 -14.15 12.84 18.23
CA TRP A 358 -12.86 12.24 17.87
C TRP A 358 -11.69 13.19 18.10
N ARG A 359 -11.84 14.50 17.84
CA ARG A 359 -10.79 15.47 18.16
C ARG A 359 -10.49 15.48 19.66
N SER A 360 -11.52 15.53 20.49
CA SER A 360 -11.35 15.47 21.95
C SER A 360 -10.67 14.18 22.40
N GLU A 361 -10.95 13.07 21.73
CA GLU A 361 -10.32 11.78 21.99
C GLU A 361 -8.85 11.75 21.58
N PHE A 362 -8.46 12.30 20.42
CA PHE A 362 -7.05 12.49 20.07
C PHE A 362 -6.30 13.31 21.13
N MET A 363 -6.93 14.37 21.64
CA MET A 363 -6.34 15.18 22.71
C MET A 363 -6.10 14.37 23.98
N ARG A 364 -7.07 13.54 24.41
CA ARG A 364 -6.93 12.63 25.56
C ARG A 364 -5.91 11.53 25.34
N ALA A 365 -5.78 11.02 24.11
CA ALA A 365 -4.81 9.99 23.74
C ALA A 365 -3.34 10.49 23.76
N GLY A 366 -3.11 11.78 24.01
CA GLY A 366 -1.79 12.36 24.22
C GLY A 366 -1.38 13.44 23.21
N MET A 367 -2.30 13.86 22.33
CA MET A 367 -1.99 14.88 21.31
C MET A 367 -1.78 16.26 21.95
N TYR A 368 -2.41 16.52 23.11
CA TYR A 368 -2.24 17.78 23.85
C TYR A 368 -0.76 18.06 24.16
N GLN A 369 -0.01 17.04 24.57
CA GLN A 369 1.41 17.16 24.89
C GLN A 369 2.30 17.37 23.65
N CYS A 370 1.76 17.14 22.45
CA CYS A 370 2.47 17.33 21.19
C CYS A 370 2.26 18.73 20.60
N VAL A 371 1.25 19.50 21.06
CA VAL A 371 0.83 20.78 20.47
C VAL A 371 1.99 21.77 20.37
N ASP A 372 2.72 22.01 21.46
CA ASP A 372 3.85 22.97 21.48
C ASP A 372 4.91 22.62 20.42
N PHE A 373 5.22 21.34 20.26
CA PHE A 373 6.15 20.88 19.23
C PHE A 373 5.59 21.08 17.82
N LEU A 374 4.31 20.77 17.59
CA LEU A 374 3.69 20.87 16.28
C LEU A 374 3.54 22.34 15.83
N GLU A 375 3.15 23.22 16.74
CA GLU A 375 2.98 24.67 16.51
C GLU A 375 4.30 25.35 16.14
N HIS A 376 5.39 24.98 16.81
CA HIS A 376 6.73 25.54 16.56
C HIS A 376 7.55 24.77 15.53
N CYS A 377 6.97 23.75 14.87
CA CYS A 377 7.68 22.96 13.86
C CYS A 377 7.95 23.80 12.60
N THR A 378 9.22 23.94 12.22
CA THR A 378 9.62 24.72 11.03
C THR A 378 9.53 23.95 9.71
N ALA A 379 9.29 22.64 9.76
CA ALA A 379 9.16 21.84 8.56
C ALA A 379 7.82 22.12 7.87
N GLU A 380 7.88 22.77 6.70
CA GLU A 380 6.71 23.20 5.92
C GLU A 380 5.69 22.08 5.70
N ALA A 381 6.16 20.86 5.42
CA ALA A 381 5.27 19.74 5.17
C ALA A 381 4.50 19.25 6.41
N VAL A 382 5.06 19.42 7.62
CA VAL A 382 4.36 19.16 8.89
C VAL A 382 3.45 20.33 9.22
N LYS A 383 3.96 21.56 9.09
CA LYS A 383 3.22 22.79 9.32
C LYS A 383 1.94 22.86 8.49
N ALA A 384 2.00 22.55 7.20
CA ALA A 384 0.82 22.53 6.34
C ALA A 384 -0.28 21.59 6.86
N GLN A 385 0.08 20.42 7.40
CA GLN A 385 -0.88 19.49 7.97
C GLN A 385 -1.43 19.96 9.32
N TYR A 386 -0.61 20.64 10.11
CA TYR A 386 -1.03 21.22 11.38
C TYR A 386 -1.96 22.44 11.18
N ASP A 387 -1.66 23.27 10.19
CA ASP A 387 -2.50 24.40 9.79
C ASP A 387 -3.88 23.90 9.30
N THR A 388 -3.94 22.81 8.52
CA THR A 388 -5.23 22.16 8.18
C THR A 388 -6.00 21.71 9.42
N PHE A 389 -5.31 21.07 10.36
CA PHE A 389 -5.94 20.64 11.61
C PHE A 389 -6.51 21.82 12.41
N CYS A 390 -5.73 22.92 12.53
CA CYS A 390 -6.12 24.12 13.25
C CYS A 390 -7.28 24.85 12.58
N HIS A 391 -7.27 24.97 11.24
CA HIS A 391 -8.36 25.55 10.48
C HIS A 391 -9.69 24.81 10.75
N ASN A 392 -9.68 23.48 10.65
CA ASN A 392 -10.87 22.68 10.89
C ASN A 392 -11.31 22.75 12.37
N LYS A 393 -10.35 22.78 13.32
CA LYS A 393 -10.63 22.98 14.74
C LYS A 393 -11.32 24.32 15.01
N GLU A 394 -10.86 25.40 14.38
CA GLU A 394 -11.44 26.74 14.54
C GLU A 394 -12.84 26.82 13.94
N ALA A 395 -13.08 26.21 12.79
CA ALA A 395 -14.41 26.09 12.19
C ALA A 395 -15.39 25.37 13.14
N ASP A 396 -15.01 24.18 13.64
CA ASP A 396 -15.86 23.42 14.57
C ASP A 396 -16.09 24.18 15.90
N PHE A 397 -15.11 24.97 16.36
CA PHE A 397 -15.25 25.80 17.56
C PHE A 397 -16.17 27.00 17.33
N ALA A 398 -16.08 27.68 16.19
CA ALA A 398 -16.99 28.76 15.85
C ALA A 398 -18.44 28.26 15.77
N GLU A 399 -18.64 27.06 15.24
CA GLU A 399 -19.94 26.39 15.23
C GLU A 399 -20.43 26.06 16.65
N LEU A 400 -19.55 25.58 17.54
CA LEU A 400 -19.89 25.36 18.95
C LEU A 400 -20.41 26.63 19.62
N VAL A 401 -19.71 27.76 19.41
CA VAL A 401 -20.09 29.06 19.97
C VAL A 401 -21.45 29.50 19.43
N GLY A 402 -21.66 29.40 18.11
CA GLY A 402 -22.95 29.74 17.49
C GLY A 402 -24.12 28.90 18.02
N ARG A 403 -23.92 27.59 18.21
CA ARG A 403 -24.93 26.70 18.81
C ARG A 403 -25.22 27.07 20.27
N PHE A 404 -24.19 27.42 21.05
CA PHE A 404 -24.35 27.86 22.43
C PHE A 404 -25.17 29.16 22.54
N GLU A 405 -24.89 30.13 21.68
CA GLU A 405 -25.66 31.39 21.62
C GLU A 405 -27.14 31.14 21.27
N GLN A 406 -27.42 30.24 20.33
CA GLN A 406 -28.79 29.84 19.98
C GLN A 406 -29.53 29.20 21.16
N MET A 407 -28.87 28.31 21.90
CA MET A 407 -29.44 27.70 23.11
C MET A 407 -29.76 28.74 24.19
N LEU A 408 -28.87 29.73 24.39
CA LEU A 408 -29.12 30.81 25.34
C LEU A 408 -30.36 31.62 24.94
N VAL A 409 -30.47 32.03 23.67
CA VAL A 409 -31.64 32.76 23.17
C VAL A 409 -32.92 31.95 23.37
N GLY A 410 -32.90 30.65 23.04
CA GLY A 410 -34.02 29.74 23.24
C GLY A 410 -34.45 29.65 24.72
N PHE A 411 -33.47 29.50 25.62
CA PHE A 411 -33.72 29.45 27.06
C PHE A 411 -34.32 30.76 27.58
N PHE A 412 -33.77 31.92 27.21
CA PHE A 412 -34.32 33.22 27.58
C PHE A 412 -35.75 33.42 27.04
N CYS A 413 -36.02 33.03 25.79
CA CYS A 413 -37.37 33.08 25.22
C CYS A 413 -38.35 32.16 25.94
N PHE A 414 -37.91 30.96 26.34
CA PHE A 414 -38.72 30.03 27.12
C PHE A 414 -39.05 30.57 28.51
N CYS A 415 -38.05 31.06 29.24
CA CYS A 415 -38.25 31.70 30.54
C CYS A 415 -39.20 32.91 30.44
N ARG A 416 -39.11 33.70 29.37
CA ARG A 416 -39.99 34.85 29.12
C ARG A 416 -41.43 34.47 28.72
N ARG A 417 -41.66 33.26 28.21
CA ARG A 417 -43.02 32.72 27.97
C ARG A 417 -43.66 32.12 29.22
N LEU A 418 -42.85 31.72 30.19
CA LEU A 418 -43.31 31.17 31.48
C LEU A 418 -43.56 32.25 32.54
N SER A 419 -43.02 33.46 32.34
CA SER A 419 -43.29 34.67 33.14
C SER A 419 -44.41 35.48 32.50
#